data_AF-A0A2G9RR88-F1
#
_entry.id   AF-A0A2G9RR88-F1
#
_cell.length_a   1.000
_cell.length_b   1.000
_cell.length_c   1.000
_cell.angle_alpha   90.00
_cell.angle_beta   90.00
_cell.angle_gamma   90.00
#
_symmetry.space_group_name_H-M   'P 1'
#
loop_
_entity.id
_entity.type
_entity.pdbx_description
1 polymer ?
#
loop_
_entity_poly.entity_id
_entity_poly.type
_entity_poly.pdbx_seq_one_letter_code
_entity_poly.pdbx_strand_id
1 'polypeptide(L)'
;TAERRHQSVKNWTRHVDIFTKDFIFVPVNENSHWYLAVICFPWLEKAVYEDKNEQDVVPYSKTKDSASSGSVIVFNDRLSKTEEAIEDSNSGSEGSCSSGRSSNLKYPKPKESHMGKVCKRYLKVECRVKKKLQREFSRSSMRELYPKIPKQNNSTDCGLYLLQYVESFSQVTTLDLQRRSTAKLPSI
;
A
#
# COMPACT_ATOMS: atom_id res chain seq x y z
N THR A 1 20.57 14.57 -2.12
CA THR A 1 19.23 14.64 -2.73
C THR A 1 18.78 13.25 -3.15
N ALA A 2 17.55 13.07 -3.62
CA ALA A 2 17.05 11.77 -4.11
C ALA A 2 17.88 11.26 -5.30
N GLU A 3 18.35 12.17 -6.15
CA GLU A 3 19.19 11.88 -7.32
C GLU A 3 20.51 11.21 -6.94
N ARG A 4 21.21 11.73 -5.93
CA ARG A 4 22.49 11.15 -5.47
C ARG A 4 22.30 9.73 -4.92
N ARG A 5 21.21 9.49 -4.18
CA ARG A 5 20.86 8.15 -3.65
C ARG A 5 20.45 7.19 -4.76
N HIS A 6 19.77 7.69 -5.78
CA HIS A 6 19.43 6.90 -6.96
C HIS A 6 20.69 6.50 -7.75
N GLN A 7 21.64 7.42 -7.92
CA GLN A 7 22.89 7.15 -8.64
C GLN A 7 23.68 5.96 -8.08
N SER A 8 23.68 5.74 -6.76
CA SER A 8 24.39 4.61 -6.13
C SER A 8 23.76 3.25 -6.44
N VAL A 9 22.48 3.21 -6.82
CA VAL A 9 21.74 1.96 -7.10
C VAL A 9 21.19 1.89 -8.52
N LYS A 10 21.45 2.89 -9.38
CA LYS A 10 20.90 3.00 -10.75
C LYS A 10 21.12 1.75 -11.62
N ASN A 11 22.19 1.00 -11.33
CA ASN A 11 22.56 -0.19 -12.09
C ASN A 11 21.80 -1.44 -11.63
N TRP A 12 21.13 -1.42 -10.47
CA TRP A 12 20.33 -2.56 -9.99
C TRP A 12 19.15 -2.85 -10.92
N THR A 13 18.63 -1.82 -11.58
CA THR A 13 17.55 -1.87 -12.57
C THR A 13 18.05 -1.65 -14.00
N ARG A 14 19.31 -2.02 -14.29
CA ARG A 14 19.91 -1.80 -15.63
C ARG A 14 19.19 -2.56 -16.76
N HIS A 15 18.71 -3.78 -16.47
CA HIS A 15 18.08 -4.68 -17.45
C HIS A 15 16.66 -5.09 -17.04
N VAL A 16 16.06 -4.40 -16.07
CA VAL A 16 14.71 -4.67 -15.59
C VAL A 16 13.95 -3.36 -15.49
N ASP A 17 12.81 -3.32 -16.15
CA ASP A 17 11.86 -2.23 -15.99
C ASP A 17 10.94 -2.52 -14.80
N ILE A 18 11.19 -1.83 -13.69
CA ILE A 18 10.40 -2.03 -12.47
C ILE A 18 8.97 -1.50 -12.58
N PHE A 19 8.67 -0.65 -13.57
CA PHE A 19 7.31 -0.14 -13.78
C PHE A 19 6.41 -1.13 -14.50
N THR A 20 6.90 -2.29 -14.94
CA THR A 20 6.05 -3.38 -15.45
C THR A 20 5.81 -4.46 -14.41
N LYS A 21 6.23 -4.26 -13.15
CA LYS A 21 6.14 -5.26 -12.08
C LYS A 21 5.01 -4.96 -11.13
N ASP A 22 4.11 -5.91 -10.92
CA ASP A 22 2.97 -5.78 -10.02
C ASP A 22 3.44 -5.48 -8.60
N PHE A 23 4.54 -6.12 -8.20
CA PHE A 23 5.11 -6.03 -6.87
C PHE A 23 6.62 -5.83 -6.92
N ILE A 24 7.13 -4.92 -6.09
CA ILE A 24 8.57 -4.75 -5.83
C ILE A 24 8.79 -4.90 -4.34
N PHE A 25 9.48 -5.97 -3.95
CA PHE A 25 9.88 -6.24 -2.58
C PHE A 25 11.15 -5.47 -2.24
N VAL A 26 11.12 -4.72 -1.14
CA VAL A 26 12.25 -3.93 -0.63
C VAL A 26 12.49 -4.36 0.82
N PRO A 27 13.40 -5.33 1.06
CA PRO A 27 13.82 -5.67 2.41
C PRO A 27 14.63 -4.50 2.99
N VAL A 28 14.33 -4.12 4.22
CA VAL A 28 14.98 -2.99 4.90
C VAL A 28 15.57 -3.46 6.20
N ASN A 29 16.82 -3.06 6.45
CA ASN A 29 17.47 -3.23 7.74
C ASN A 29 17.79 -1.85 8.32
N GLU A 30 17.20 -1.54 9.48
CA GLU A 30 17.46 -0.32 10.23
C GLU A 30 17.66 -0.67 11.70
N ASN A 31 18.79 -0.25 12.29
CA ASN A 31 19.13 -0.54 13.70
C ASN A 31 19.05 -2.04 14.05
N SER A 32 19.63 -2.89 13.21
CA SER A 32 19.63 -4.36 13.36
C SER A 32 18.24 -4.98 13.38
N HIS A 33 17.26 -4.33 12.74
CA HIS A 33 15.91 -4.83 12.63
C HIS A 33 15.48 -4.88 11.16
N TRP A 34 15.14 -6.09 10.72
CA TRP A 34 14.63 -6.35 9.39
C TRP A 34 13.13 -6.16 9.32
N TYR A 35 12.67 -5.40 8.32
CA TYR A 35 11.27 -5.23 7.97
C TYR A 35 11.11 -5.16 6.45
N LEU A 36 9.88 -5.22 5.96
CA LEU A 36 9.60 -5.30 4.53
C LEU A 36 8.75 -4.11 4.06
N ALA A 37 9.15 -3.46 2.97
CA ALA A 37 8.27 -2.63 2.18
C ALA A 37 7.94 -3.33 0.86
N VAL A 38 6.68 -3.27 0.44
CA VAL A 38 6.20 -3.80 -0.84
C VAL A 38 5.55 -2.67 -1.63
N ILE A 39 6.10 -2.35 -2.80
CA ILE A 39 5.50 -1.40 -3.73
C ILE A 39 4.56 -2.17 -4.64
N CYS A 40 3.28 -1.82 -4.62
CA CYS A 40 2.24 -2.45 -5.43
C CYS A 40 1.83 -1.54 -6.59
N PHE A 41 1.75 -2.12 -7.78
CA PHE A 41 1.28 -1.49 -9.03
C PHE A 41 1.93 -0.11 -9.30
N PRO A 42 3.28 -0.03 -9.37
CA PRO A 42 4.01 1.21 -9.55
C PRO A 42 3.66 1.95 -10.84
N TRP A 43 3.07 1.30 -11.84
CA TRP A 43 2.57 1.94 -13.07
C TRP A 43 1.25 2.71 -12.88
N LEU A 44 0.50 2.47 -11.80
CA LEU A 44 -0.88 2.94 -11.70
C LEU A 44 -0.93 4.41 -11.28
N GLU A 45 -1.22 5.31 -12.23
CA GLU A 45 -1.10 6.76 -12.04
C GLU A 45 -2.21 7.37 -11.18
N LYS A 46 -3.42 6.81 -11.25
CA LYS A 46 -4.60 7.24 -10.51
C LYS A 46 -5.38 6.03 -10.01
N ALA A 47 -6.20 6.25 -8.98
CA ALA A 47 -7.08 5.21 -8.49
C ALA A 47 -8.11 4.84 -9.59
N VAL A 48 -8.19 3.56 -9.93
CA VAL A 48 -9.20 3.02 -10.83
C VAL A 48 -10.35 2.47 -9.98
N TYR A 49 -11.56 2.93 -10.29
CA TYR A 49 -12.80 2.45 -9.68
C TYR A 49 -13.37 1.35 -10.58
N GLU A 50 -13.70 0.20 -10.01
CA GLU A 50 -14.56 -0.77 -10.69
C GLU A 50 -16.01 -0.40 -10.34
N ASP A 51 -16.79 -0.03 -11.35
CA ASP A 51 -18.24 0.12 -11.20
C ASP A 51 -18.83 -1.27 -10.93
N LYS A 52 -19.18 -1.54 -9.68
CA LYS A 52 -19.96 -2.73 -9.31
C LYS A 52 -21.38 -2.50 -9.82
N ASN A 53 -21.76 -3.19 -10.89
CA ASN A 53 -23.14 -3.20 -11.36
C ASN A 53 -24.05 -3.75 -10.24
N GLU A 54 -25.11 -3.01 -9.90
CA GLU A 54 -26.07 -3.32 -8.84
C GLU A 54 -27.01 -4.48 -9.25
N GLN A 55 -26.54 -5.72 -9.19
CA GLN A 55 -27.42 -6.88 -9.01
C GLN A 55 -26.69 -7.91 -8.16
N ASP A 56 -26.91 -7.83 -6.84
CA ASP A 56 -27.16 -8.98 -5.95
C ASP A 56 -27.16 -8.49 -4.49
N VAL A 57 -28.33 -8.57 -3.87
CA VAL A 57 -28.59 -8.11 -2.50
C VAL A 57 -28.12 -9.18 -1.52
N VAL A 58 -27.03 -8.91 -0.79
CA VAL A 58 -26.70 -9.59 0.47
C VAL A 58 -26.18 -8.57 1.49
N PRO A 59 -26.75 -8.47 2.70
CA PRO A 59 -26.37 -7.46 3.68
C PRO A 59 -25.16 -7.94 4.50
N TYR A 60 -23.96 -7.63 4.04
CA TYR A 60 -22.76 -7.62 4.89
C TYR A 60 -21.97 -6.32 4.65
N SER A 61 -21.48 -5.74 5.72
CA SER A 61 -20.99 -4.35 5.86
C SER A 61 -20.15 -3.85 4.68
N LYS A 62 -20.69 -2.81 4.01
CA LYS A 62 -20.00 -2.04 2.96
C LYS A 62 -18.89 -1.18 3.57
N THR A 63 -17.63 -1.52 3.35
CA THR A 63 -16.53 -0.53 3.37
C THR A 63 -16.37 0.04 1.95
N LYS A 64 -16.52 1.36 1.81
CA LYS A 64 -16.50 2.10 0.53
C LYS A 64 -15.07 2.46 0.10
N ASP A 65 -14.17 1.49 -0.01
CA ASP A 65 -12.76 1.75 -0.35
C ASP A 65 -12.21 0.92 -1.52
N SER A 66 -12.99 0.74 -2.58
CA SER A 66 -12.54 0.00 -3.79
C SER A 66 -12.04 0.94 -4.89
N ALA A 67 -10.99 1.72 -4.60
CA ALA A 67 -10.24 2.46 -5.61
C ALA A 67 -8.79 1.92 -5.65
N SER A 68 -8.44 1.17 -6.69
CA SER A 68 -7.09 0.62 -6.87
C SER A 68 -6.16 1.74 -7.33
N SER A 69 -5.35 2.29 -6.43
CA SER A 69 -4.20 3.14 -6.75
C SER A 69 -2.92 2.37 -6.43
N GLY A 70 -1.78 2.80 -6.99
CA GLY A 70 -0.48 2.27 -6.56
C GLY A 70 -0.31 2.46 -5.04
N SER A 71 0.41 1.56 -4.37
CA SER A 71 0.60 1.66 -2.93
C SER A 71 1.99 1.22 -2.48
N VAL A 72 2.36 1.65 -1.28
CA VAL A 72 3.52 1.13 -0.54
C VAL A 72 2.97 0.49 0.73
N ILE A 73 3.12 -0.82 0.86
CA ILE A 73 2.70 -1.58 2.04
C ILE A 73 3.93 -1.82 2.90
N VAL A 74 3.88 -1.45 4.17
CA VAL A 74 5.02 -1.60 5.10
C VAL A 74 4.67 -2.62 6.17
N PHE A 75 5.36 -3.77 6.14
CA PHE A 75 5.29 -4.83 7.14
C PHE A 75 6.41 -4.61 8.16
N ASN A 76 6.10 -3.84 9.20
CA ASN A 76 7.02 -3.56 10.31
C ASN A 76 6.30 -3.85 11.62
N ASP A 77 6.79 -4.86 12.35
CA ASP A 77 6.17 -5.36 13.56
C ASP A 77 6.50 -4.53 14.81
N ARG A 78 7.47 -3.61 14.72
CA ARG A 78 7.79 -2.63 15.78
C ARG A 78 6.88 -1.41 15.76
N LEU A 79 6.00 -1.25 14.78
CA LEU A 79 5.04 -0.16 14.77
C LEU A 79 4.08 -0.32 15.96
N SER A 80 3.97 0.73 16.77
CA SER A 80 3.08 0.76 17.92
C SER A 80 1.64 1.02 17.45
N LYS A 81 0.65 0.60 18.26
CA LYS A 81 -0.79 0.73 17.96
C LYS A 81 -1.24 2.13 17.52
N THR A 82 -0.46 3.18 17.85
CA THR A 82 -0.73 4.56 17.46
C THR A 82 -0.66 4.79 15.94
N GLU A 83 0.11 3.98 15.20
CA GLU A 83 0.16 4.02 13.73
C GLU A 83 -0.76 2.95 13.07
N GLU A 84 -1.24 1.97 13.84
CA GLU A 84 -2.21 0.93 13.41
C GLU A 84 -3.67 1.40 13.49
N ALA A 85 -3.97 2.49 14.19
CA ALA A 85 -5.34 2.98 14.42
C ALA A 85 -5.78 4.00 13.35
N ILE A 86 -5.97 3.53 12.12
CA ILE A 86 -6.91 4.16 11.17
C ILE A 86 -7.72 3.03 10.54
N GLU A 87 -8.74 2.55 11.26
CA GLU A 87 -10.05 2.18 10.73
C GLU A 87 -11.00 1.74 11.87
N ASP A 88 -12.10 2.49 11.95
CA ASP A 88 -13.39 2.36 12.62
C ASP A 88 -13.59 1.49 13.87
N SER A 89 -13.89 2.19 14.96
CA SER A 89 -14.97 1.79 15.86
C SER A 89 -15.65 3.02 16.47
N ASN A 90 -16.89 3.29 16.06
CA ASN A 90 -17.83 3.96 16.94
C ASN A 90 -19.22 3.34 16.84
N SER A 91 -19.52 2.46 17.79
CA SER A 91 -20.87 2.08 18.20
C SER A 91 -21.41 3.18 19.12
N GLY A 92 -22.55 3.78 18.76
CA GLY A 92 -23.21 4.77 19.60
C GLY A 92 -24.34 5.47 18.86
N SER A 93 -25.49 4.81 18.85
CA SER A 93 -26.79 5.39 18.51
C SER A 93 -27.18 6.49 19.50
N GLU A 94 -27.68 7.62 19.00
CA GLU A 94 -29.03 8.17 19.26
C GLU A 94 -29.16 9.64 18.79
N GLY A 95 -30.32 9.98 18.20
CA GLY A 95 -30.95 11.28 18.42
C GLY A 95 -30.88 12.36 17.32
N SER A 96 -31.79 12.27 16.36
CA SER A 96 -32.60 13.35 15.74
C SER A 96 -31.96 14.59 15.05
N CYS A 97 -32.81 15.16 14.19
CA CYS A 97 -32.60 16.09 13.09
C CYS A 97 -32.22 17.56 13.41
N SER A 98 -31.54 18.18 12.43
CA SER A 98 -31.75 19.53 11.86
C SER A 98 -30.54 20.49 11.90
N SER A 99 -30.20 20.98 10.70
CA SER A 99 -29.56 22.29 10.42
C SER A 99 -28.07 22.47 10.73
N GLY A 100 -27.26 22.36 9.67
CA GLY A 100 -26.20 23.31 9.30
C GLY A 100 -25.19 23.76 10.36
N ARG A 101 -23.99 23.17 10.32
CA ARG A 101 -22.71 23.86 10.51
C ARG A 101 -21.59 22.98 9.96
N SER A 102 -20.91 23.47 8.92
CA SER A 102 -19.70 22.86 8.36
C SER A 102 -18.60 22.84 9.42
N SER A 103 -18.47 21.73 10.12
CA SER A 103 -17.34 21.47 11.02
C SER A 103 -16.17 21.02 10.16
N ASN A 104 -15.20 21.93 9.95
CA ASN A 104 -13.86 21.55 9.52
C ASN A 104 -13.20 20.74 10.64
N LEU A 105 -13.56 19.46 10.75
CA LEU A 105 -12.86 18.52 11.60
C LEU A 105 -11.53 18.20 10.90
N LYS A 106 -10.55 19.06 11.19
CA LYS A 106 -9.19 18.97 10.64
C LYS A 106 -8.47 17.83 11.39
N TYR A 107 -8.89 16.60 11.13
CA TYR A 107 -8.07 15.45 11.50
C TYR A 107 -6.68 15.68 10.90
N PRO A 108 -5.61 15.66 11.71
CA PRO A 108 -4.27 15.79 11.17
C PRO A 108 -4.09 14.64 10.18
N LYS A 109 -3.87 14.97 8.90
CA LYS A 109 -3.52 13.97 7.90
C LYS A 109 -2.30 13.22 8.44
N PRO A 110 -2.33 11.87 8.56
CA PRO A 110 -1.26 11.11 9.18
C PRO A 110 0.08 11.49 8.56
N LYS A 111 1.17 11.58 9.31
CA LYS A 111 2.46 11.92 8.69
C LYS A 111 2.90 10.75 7.81
N GLU A 112 3.35 11.04 6.59
CA GLU A 112 3.94 10.02 5.71
C GLU A 112 5.25 9.51 6.33
N SER A 113 5.48 8.19 6.32
CA SER A 113 6.66 7.62 6.98
C SER A 113 7.95 7.95 6.25
N HIS A 114 9.07 7.66 6.90
CA HIS A 114 10.37 7.72 6.24
C HIS A 114 10.43 6.78 5.03
N MET A 115 9.92 5.55 5.17
CA MET A 115 10.02 4.53 4.12
C MET A 115 9.15 4.89 2.92
N GLY A 116 7.90 5.30 3.12
CA GLY A 116 7.03 5.79 2.06
C GLY A 116 7.66 6.94 1.26
N LYS A 117 8.29 7.90 1.95
CA LYS A 117 9.05 8.99 1.29
C LYS A 117 10.23 8.48 0.47
N VAL A 118 10.98 7.52 0.99
CA VAL A 118 12.15 6.94 0.30
C VAL A 118 11.71 6.23 -0.98
N CYS A 119 10.72 5.34 -0.90
CA CYS A 119 10.17 4.61 -2.05
C CYS A 119 9.66 5.57 -3.13
N LYS A 120 8.81 6.54 -2.77
CA LYS A 120 8.23 7.50 -3.73
C LYS A 120 9.29 8.38 -4.40
N ARG A 121 10.29 8.84 -3.65
CA ARG A 121 11.40 9.63 -4.20
C ARG A 121 12.26 8.80 -5.15
N TYR A 122 12.52 7.53 -4.82
CA TYR A 122 13.24 6.62 -5.71
C TYR A 122 12.47 6.41 -7.02
N LEU A 123 11.18 6.05 -6.94
CA LEU A 123 10.31 5.85 -8.11
C LEU A 123 10.23 7.10 -8.99
N LYS A 124 10.13 8.29 -8.40
CA LYS A 124 10.14 9.56 -9.14
C LYS A 124 11.41 9.71 -9.99
N VAL A 125 12.59 9.50 -9.38
CA VAL A 125 13.86 9.65 -10.10
C VAL A 125 14.02 8.54 -11.14
N GLU A 126 13.68 7.30 -10.81
CA GLU A 126 13.77 6.16 -11.74
C GLU A 126 12.85 6.34 -12.94
N CYS A 127 11.62 6.82 -12.74
CA CYS A 127 10.66 7.12 -13.80
C CYS A 127 11.23 8.20 -14.74
N ARG A 128 11.77 9.28 -14.18
CA ARG A 128 12.41 10.35 -14.97
C ARG A 128 13.58 9.83 -15.80
N VAL A 129 14.43 8.98 -15.23
CA VAL A 129 15.64 8.48 -15.91
C VAL A 129 15.31 7.43 -16.97
N LYS A 130 14.44 6.46 -16.67
CA LYS A 130 14.19 5.29 -17.53
C LYS A 130 13.03 5.48 -18.49
N LYS A 131 11.99 6.20 -18.08
CA LYS A 131 10.77 6.44 -18.87
C LYS A 131 10.72 7.82 -19.50
N LYS A 132 11.63 8.74 -19.12
CA LYS A 132 11.62 10.15 -19.53
C LYS A 132 10.28 10.85 -19.21
N LEU A 133 9.56 10.33 -18.22
CA LEU A 133 8.27 10.84 -17.77
C LEU A 133 8.43 11.58 -16.44
N GLN A 134 7.80 12.74 -16.32
CA GLN A 134 7.73 13.48 -15.06
C GLN A 134 6.47 13.05 -14.31
N ARG A 135 6.60 12.01 -13.48
CA ARG A 135 5.51 11.52 -12.64
C ARG A 135 5.74 11.88 -11.17
N GLU A 136 4.70 12.43 -10.54
CA GLU A 136 4.67 12.65 -9.10
C GLU A 136 4.03 11.49 -8.36
N PHE A 137 4.74 11.00 -7.34
CA PHE A 137 4.25 9.99 -6.41
C PHE A 137 3.94 10.70 -5.10
N SER A 138 2.69 11.16 -4.97
CA SER A 138 2.20 11.89 -3.81
C SER A 138 1.49 10.94 -2.84
N ARG A 139 0.99 11.49 -1.73
CA ARG A 139 0.14 10.72 -0.80
C ARG A 139 -1.16 10.24 -1.45
N SER A 140 -1.75 11.04 -2.34
CA SER A 140 -3.02 10.70 -2.99
C SER A 140 -2.85 9.81 -4.21
N SER A 141 -1.71 9.89 -4.92
CA SER A 141 -1.46 9.03 -6.08
C SER A 141 -0.87 7.68 -5.72
N MET A 142 -0.12 7.61 -4.60
CA MET A 142 0.44 6.35 -4.09
C MET A 142 0.25 6.28 -2.58
N ARG A 143 -0.75 5.50 -2.13
CA ARG A 143 -1.10 5.39 -0.70
C ARG A 143 -0.07 4.56 0.06
N GLU A 144 0.05 4.82 1.35
CA GLU A 144 0.87 4.04 2.25
C GLU A 144 -0.04 3.24 3.18
N LEU A 145 0.22 1.94 3.33
CA LEU A 145 -0.61 0.99 4.09
C LEU A 145 0.22 0.23 5.11
N TYR A 146 -0.39 -0.05 6.26
CA TYR A 146 0.23 -0.77 7.39
C TYR A 146 -0.70 -1.88 7.83
N PRO A 147 -0.53 -3.11 7.30
CA PRO A 147 -1.40 -4.22 7.66
C PRO A 147 -1.16 -4.64 9.12
N LYS A 148 -2.20 -5.17 9.75
CA LYS A 148 -2.05 -5.91 11.01
C LYS A 148 -1.34 -7.21 10.70
N ILE A 149 -0.18 -7.41 11.32
CA ILE A 149 0.70 -8.54 11.04
C ILE A 149 1.08 -9.28 12.32
N PRO A 150 1.41 -10.58 12.24
CA PRO A 150 2.02 -11.30 13.36
C PRO A 150 3.29 -10.59 13.81
N LYS A 151 3.40 -10.27 15.11
CA LYS A 151 4.57 -9.61 15.70
C LYS A 151 5.56 -10.64 16.21
N GLN A 152 6.87 -10.35 16.12
CA GLN A 152 7.87 -11.19 16.74
C GLN A 152 7.76 -11.10 18.27
N ASN A 153 8.04 -12.21 18.95
CA ASN A 153 8.07 -12.29 20.41
C ASN A 153 9.50 -12.31 20.99
N ASN A 154 10.51 -12.17 20.14
CA ASN A 154 11.92 -12.16 20.50
C ASN A 154 12.66 -11.01 19.80
N SER A 155 13.99 -10.95 19.89
CA SER A 155 14.79 -9.84 19.34
C SER A 155 15.59 -10.20 18.08
N THR A 156 15.53 -11.45 17.60
CA THR A 156 16.43 -11.99 16.57
C THR A 156 15.71 -12.42 15.30
N ASP A 157 14.44 -12.80 15.41
CA ASP A 157 13.74 -13.52 14.34
C ASP A 157 13.10 -12.59 13.30
N CYS A 158 13.27 -11.26 13.41
CA CYS A 158 12.75 -10.31 12.44
C CYS A 158 13.07 -10.64 10.97
N GLY A 159 14.23 -11.26 10.69
CA GLY A 159 14.57 -11.77 9.36
C GLY A 159 13.71 -12.97 8.92
N LEU A 160 13.37 -13.87 9.83
CA LEU A 160 12.46 -15.01 9.56
C LEU A 160 11.03 -14.52 9.33
N TYR A 161 10.57 -13.54 10.14
CA TYR A 161 9.27 -12.91 9.94
C TYR A 161 9.19 -12.19 8.58
N LEU A 162 10.26 -11.51 8.15
CA LEU A 162 10.33 -10.92 6.82
C LEU A 162 10.11 -11.97 5.72
N LEU A 163 10.77 -13.12 5.81
CA LEU A 163 10.59 -14.21 4.84
C LEU A 163 9.15 -14.74 4.86
N GLN A 164 8.56 -14.91 6.05
CA GLN A 164 7.16 -15.32 6.18
C GLN A 164 6.21 -14.32 5.55
N TYR A 165 6.45 -13.01 5.71
CA TYR A 165 5.62 -11.97 5.09
C TYR A 165 5.69 -12.03 3.56
N VAL A 166 6.89 -12.27 2.98
CA VAL A 166 7.04 -12.44 1.53
C VAL A 166 6.25 -13.66 1.05
N GLU A 167 6.35 -14.78 1.76
CA GLU A 167 5.63 -16.01 1.41
C GLU A 167 4.12 -15.80 1.47
N SER A 168 3.59 -15.33 2.61
CA SER A 168 2.15 -15.11 2.78
C SER A 168 1.60 -14.10 1.78
N PHE A 169 2.33 -13.01 1.50
CA PHE A 169 1.94 -12.04 0.49
C PHE A 169 1.86 -12.68 -0.91
N SER A 170 2.82 -13.51 -1.26
CA SER A 170 2.87 -14.19 -2.57
C SER A 170 1.73 -15.21 -2.72
N GLN A 171 1.38 -15.93 -1.65
CA GLN A 171 0.25 -16.86 -1.66
C GLN A 171 -1.08 -16.14 -1.84
N VAL A 172 -1.33 -15.07 -1.05
CA VAL A 172 -2.57 -14.28 -1.14
C VAL A 172 -2.74 -13.65 -2.52
N THR A 173 -1.69 -13.02 -3.04
CA THR A 173 -1.74 -12.37 -4.36
C THR A 173 -1.96 -13.38 -5.49
N THR A 174 -1.34 -14.56 -5.42
CA THR A 174 -1.57 -15.62 -6.41
C THR A 174 -3.03 -16.07 -6.42
N LEU A 175 -3.61 -16.31 -5.24
CA LEU A 175 -5.02 -16.71 -5.11
C LEU A 175 -5.97 -15.63 -5.62
N ASP A 176 -5.72 -14.36 -5.31
CA ASP A 176 -6.56 -13.26 -5.77
C ASP A 176 -6.50 -13.07 -7.30
N LEU A 177 -5.32 -13.24 -7.90
CA LEU A 177 -5.16 -13.21 -9.36
C LEU A 177 -5.89 -14.39 -10.02
N GLN A 178 -5.81 -15.60 -9.45
CA GLN A 178 -6.54 -16.76 -9.93
C GLN A 178 -8.06 -16.53 -9.87
N ARG A 179 -8.59 -16.03 -8.75
CA ARG A 179 -10.02 -15.70 -8.58
C ARG A 179 -10.51 -14.67 -9.60
N ARG A 180 -9.71 -13.63 -9.88
CA ARG A 180 -10.05 -12.62 -10.90
C ARG A 180 -10.03 -13.18 -12.32
N SER A 181 -9.18 -14.17 -12.59
CA SER A 181 -9.13 -14.84 -13.90
C SER A 181 -10.36 -15.74 -14.14
N THR A 182 -10.85 -16.43 -13.11
CA THR A 182 -12.00 -17.34 -13.20
C THR A 182 -13.35 -16.60 -13.19
N ALA A 183 -13.40 -15.39 -12.63
CA ALA A 183 -14.62 -14.57 -12.58
C ALA A 183 -15.05 -13.99 -13.95
N LYS A 184 -14.30 -14.25 -15.04
CA LYS A 184 -14.56 -13.70 -16.39
C LYS A 184 -15.27 -14.62 -17.38
N LEU A 185 -15.79 -15.79 -16.96
CA LEU A 185 -16.60 -16.65 -17.83
C LEU A 185 -18.06 -16.67 -17.37
N PRO A 186 -18.94 -15.81 -17.91
CA PRO A 186 -20.35 -16.13 -17.97
C PRO A 186 -20.53 -17.28 -18.97
N SER A 187 -21.10 -18.38 -18.51
CA SER A 187 -21.59 -19.48 -19.34
C SER A 187 -22.55 -18.94 -20.40
N ILE A 188 -22.22 -19.18 -21.67
CA ILE A 188 -23.08 -18.95 -22.84
C ILE A 188 -24.28 -19.88 -22.78
#